data_AF-A0A2V7V0Y4-F1
#
_entry.id   AF-A0A2V7V0Y4-F1
#
_cell.length_a   1.000
_cell.length_b   1.000
_cell.length_c   1.000
_cell.angle_alpha   90.00
_cell.angle_beta   90.00
_cell.angle_gamma   90.00
#
_symmetry.space_group_name_H-M   'P 1'
#
loop_
_entity.id
_entity.type
_entity.pdbx_description
1 polymer ?
#
loop_
_entity_poly.entity_id
_entity_poly.type
_entity_poly.pdbx_seq_one_letter_code
_entity_poly.pdbx_strand_id
1 'polypeptide(L)' 'PRWTAKDLHGQLLLLHGAIDDNVHPQNTMQLAHELQKTGRPFRLMLYPKSRHGVTDPALVKHLRATMLEFTEQTLLR' A
#
# COMPACT_ATOMS: atom_id res chain seq x y z
N PRO A 1 14.13 -8.81 13.04
CA PRO A 1 13.95 -9.09 11.58
C PRO A 1 15.24 -8.74 10.81
N ARG A 2 15.71 -9.62 9.91
CA ARG A 2 16.94 -9.41 9.10
C ARG A 2 16.70 -8.62 7.79
N TRP A 3 15.46 -8.29 7.48
CA TRP A 3 15.05 -7.61 6.24
C TRP A 3 14.66 -6.16 6.54
N THR A 4 15.17 -5.22 5.76
CA THR A 4 14.91 -3.77 5.93
C THR A 4 14.34 -3.17 4.65
N ALA A 5 13.76 -1.96 4.73
CA ALA A 5 13.15 -1.29 3.57
C ALA A 5 14.12 -1.17 2.37
N LYS A 6 15.43 -1.05 2.65
CA LYS A 6 16.46 -0.98 1.62
C LYS A 6 16.65 -2.29 0.84
N ASP A 7 16.19 -3.43 1.35
CA ASP A 7 16.37 -4.75 0.74
C ASP A 7 15.17 -5.14 -0.16
N LEU A 8 14.16 -4.28 -0.27
CA LEU A 8 13.01 -4.48 -1.15
C LEU A 8 13.41 -4.27 -2.63
N HIS A 9 13.01 -5.22 -3.47
CA HIS A 9 13.18 -5.19 -4.92
C HIS A 9 11.82 -5.16 -5.63
N GLY A 10 11.77 -4.53 -6.80
CA GLY A 10 10.55 -4.34 -7.59
C GLY A 10 9.80 -3.05 -7.26
N GLN A 11 8.69 -2.82 -7.98
CA GLN A 11 7.78 -1.72 -7.67
C GLN A 11 6.87 -2.12 -6.50
N LEU A 12 6.49 -1.15 -5.66
CA LEU A 12 5.67 -1.38 -4.48
C LEU A 12 4.39 -0.53 -4.50
N LEU A 13 3.25 -1.18 -4.26
CA LEU A 13 1.97 -0.55 -3.96
C LEU A 13 1.51 -0.98 -2.56
N LEU A 14 1.25 0.00 -1.70
CA LEU A 14 0.66 -0.17 -0.39
C LEU A 14 -0.81 0.29 -0.41
N LEU A 15 -1.70 -0.54 0.11
CA LEU A 15 -3.15 -0.29 0.20
C LEU A 15 -3.55 -0.51 1.67
N HIS A 16 -4.21 0.47 2.29
CA HIS A 16 -4.50 0.39 3.73
C HIS A 16 -5.80 1.14 4.12
N GLY A 17 -6.58 0.60 5.04
CA GLY A 17 -7.76 1.27 5.61
C GLY A 17 -7.41 2.21 6.77
N ALA A 18 -7.73 3.50 6.67
CA ALA A 18 -7.21 4.50 7.61
C ALA A 18 -7.80 4.39 9.04
N ILE A 19 -8.84 3.57 9.24
CA ILE A 19 -9.44 3.30 10.55
C ILE A 19 -9.35 1.81 10.92
N ASP A 20 -8.37 1.09 10.36
CA ASP A 20 -8.07 -0.30 10.74
C ASP A 20 -7.55 -0.35 12.19
N ASP A 21 -8.29 -1.03 13.06
CA ASP A 21 -7.96 -1.30 14.45
C ASP A 21 -7.29 -2.66 14.68
N ASN A 22 -7.28 -3.53 13.67
CA ASN A 22 -6.57 -4.81 13.67
C ASN A 22 -5.11 -4.64 13.22
N VAL A 23 -4.89 -3.92 12.11
CA VAL A 23 -3.55 -3.56 11.62
C VAL A 23 -3.44 -2.04 11.56
N HIS A 24 -2.96 -1.43 12.64
CA HIS A 24 -3.02 0.03 12.76
C HIS A 24 -2.20 0.76 11.66
N PRO A 25 -2.76 1.82 11.02
CA PRO A 25 -2.07 2.65 10.03
C PRO A 25 -0.65 3.16 10.37
N GLN A 26 -0.26 3.34 11.64
CA GLN A 26 1.12 3.75 11.93
C GLN A 26 2.14 2.70 11.49
N ASN A 27 1.76 1.42 11.38
CA ASN A 27 2.64 0.40 10.81
C ASN A 27 3.01 0.74 9.36
N THR A 28 2.01 1.15 8.55
CA THR A 28 2.25 1.60 7.18
C THR A 28 2.99 2.93 7.14
N MET A 29 2.73 3.86 8.07
CA MET A 29 3.47 5.12 8.13
C MET A 29 4.96 4.90 8.47
N GLN A 30 5.27 3.98 9.38
CA GLN A 30 6.66 3.62 9.73
C GLN A 30 7.40 3.02 8.52
N LEU A 31 6.75 2.11 7.78
CA LEU A 31 7.34 1.56 6.57
C LEU A 31 7.53 2.63 5.48
N ALA A 32 6.54 3.49 5.27
CA ALA A 32 6.62 4.61 4.33
C ALA A 32 7.80 5.54 4.65
N HIS A 33 8.01 5.88 5.92
CA HIS A 33 9.13 6.69 6.37
C HIS A 33 10.49 6.03 6.06
N GLU A 34 10.65 4.73 6.33
CA GLU A 34 11.91 4.04 6.03
C GLU A 34 12.13 3.84 4.51
N LEU A 35 11.07 3.64 3.73
CA LEU A 35 11.14 3.64 2.26
C LEU A 35 11.62 5.01 1.74
N GLN A 36 11.07 6.11 2.26
CA GLN A 36 11.51 7.46 1.92
C GLN A 36 12.99 7.71 2.27
N LYS A 37 13.40 7.37 3.50
CA LYS A 37 14.80 7.49 3.95
C LYS A 37 15.80 6.71 3.10
N THR A 38 15.37 5.58 2.56
CA THR A 38 16.20 4.72 1.70
C THR A 38 16.09 5.07 0.21
N GLY A 39 15.36 6.13 -0.15
CA GLY A 39 15.16 6.55 -1.53
C GLY A 39 14.38 5.54 -2.37
N ARG A 40 13.63 4.63 -1.73
CA ARG A 40 12.85 3.59 -2.39
C ARG A 40 11.47 4.16 -2.77
N PRO A 41 11.16 4.37 -4.06
CA PRO A 41 9.85 4.85 -4.46
C PRO A 41 8.79 3.77 -4.21
N PHE A 42 7.60 4.22 -3.81
CA PHE A 42 6.43 3.39 -3.59
C PHE A 42 5.16 4.18 -3.87
N ARG A 43 4.05 3.48 -4.04
CA ARG A 43 2.72 4.07 -4.11
C ARG A 43 1.95 3.71 -2.85
N LEU A 44 1.16 4.64 -2.34
CA LEU A 44 0.30 4.43 -1.18
C LEU A 44 -1.10 4.91 -1.49
N MET A 45 -2.08 4.04 -1.22
CA MET A 45 -3.51 4.35 -1.31
C MET A 45 -4.14 4.09 0.05
N LEU A 46 -4.76 5.12 0.61
CA LEU A 46 -5.50 5.05 1.86
C LEU A 46 -7.00 5.06 1.60
N TYR A 47 -7.74 4.22 2.31
CA TYR A 47 -9.19 4.20 2.31
C TYR A 47 -9.71 4.81 3.62
N PRO A 48 -10.12 6.10 3.64
CA PRO A 48 -10.29 6.86 4.88
C PRO A 48 -11.32 6.30 5.87
N LYS A 49 -12.35 5.62 5.33
CA LYS A 49 -13.46 5.07 6.11
C LYS A 49 -13.45 3.54 6.18
N SER A 50 -12.38 2.91 5.71
CA SER A 50 -12.23 1.45 5.75
C SER A 50 -11.43 1.02 6.97
N ARG A 51 -11.86 -0.09 7.57
CA ARG A 51 -11.11 -0.83 8.59
C ARG A 51 -10.13 -1.79 7.89
N HIS A 52 -9.99 -3.01 8.41
CA HIS A 52 -9.14 -4.05 7.82
C HIS A 52 -9.48 -4.42 6.36
N GLY A 53 -10.77 -4.50 6.05
CA GLY A 53 -11.27 -4.73 4.69
C GLY A 53 -11.87 -3.48 4.09
N VAL A 54 -11.62 -3.26 2.80
CA VAL A 54 -12.46 -2.36 1.97
C VAL A 54 -13.67 -3.18 1.54
N THR A 55 -14.87 -2.83 2.02
CA THR A 55 -16.10 -3.62 1.81
C THR A 55 -17.20 -2.90 1.04
N ASP A 56 -17.17 -1.56 1.01
CA ASP A 56 -18.08 -0.78 0.17
C ASP A 56 -17.89 -1.16 -1.32
N PRO A 57 -18.94 -1.59 -2.05
CA PRO A 57 -18.79 -2.07 -3.42
C PRO A 57 -18.12 -1.08 -4.38
N ALA A 58 -18.35 0.22 -4.23
CA ALA A 58 -17.72 1.23 -5.06
C ALA A 58 -16.23 1.36 -4.72
N LEU A 59 -15.87 1.29 -3.44
CA LEU A 59 -14.47 1.31 -3.00
C LEU A 59 -13.74 -0.01 -3.33
N VAL A 60 -14.42 -1.16 -3.31
CA VAL A 60 -13.87 -2.43 -3.77
C VAL A 60 -13.55 -2.36 -5.26
N LYS A 61 -14.46 -1.80 -6.08
CA LYS A 61 -14.20 -1.59 -7.51
C LYS A 61 -12.97 -0.69 -7.70
N HIS A 62 -12.87 0.41 -6.96
CA HIS A 62 -11.71 1.28 -6.99
C HIS A 62 -10.41 0.54 -6.59
N LEU A 63 -10.42 -0.20 -5.48
CA LEU A 63 -9.29 -1.01 -5.01
C LEU A 63 -8.78 -1.96 -6.08
N ARG A 64 -9.68 -2.72 -6.70
CA ARG A 64 -9.33 -3.67 -7.76
C ARG A 64 -8.79 -2.96 -9.00
N ALA A 65 -9.37 -1.82 -9.39
CA ALA A 65 -8.86 -1.02 -10.49
C ALA A 65 -7.45 -0.48 -10.21
N THR A 66 -7.19 0.04 -9.01
CA THR A 66 -5.85 0.50 -8.60
C THR A 66 -4.82 -0.63 -8.65
N MET A 67 -5.18 -1.82 -8.18
CA MET A 67 -4.31 -3.00 -8.25
C MET A 67 -4.01 -3.42 -9.71
N LEU A 68 -5.03 -3.42 -10.57
CA LEU A 68 -4.89 -3.75 -11.98
C LEU A 68 -3.98 -2.75 -12.69
N GLU A 69 -4.25 -1.45 -12.54
CA GLU A 69 -3.46 -0.38 -13.14
C GLU A 69 -1.98 -0.48 -12.71
N PHE A 70 -1.73 -0.69 -11.42
CA PHE A 70 -0.37 -0.89 -10.92
C PHE A 70 0.33 -2.09 -11.57
N THR A 71 -0.39 -3.20 -11.71
CA THR A 71 0.12 -4.43 -12.32
C THR A 71 0.43 -4.23 -13.79
N GLU A 72 -0.48 -3.63 -14.55
CA GLU A 72 -0.28 -3.32 -15.98
C GLU A 72 0.93 -2.40 -16.18
N GLN A 73 1.06 -1.35 -15.36
CA GLN A 73 2.18 -0.42 -15.46
C GLN A 73 3.53 -1.01 -15.02
N THR A 74 3.52 -2.06 -14.21
CA THR A 74 4.73 -2.69 -13.66
C THR A 74 5.20 -3.90 -14.47
N LEU A 75 4.27 -4.69 -15.03
CA LEU A 75 4.56 -5.96 -15.69
C LEU A 75 4.46 -5.91 -17.22
N LEU A 76 3.70 -4.97 -17.77
CA LEU A 76 3.48 -4.87 -19.23
C LEU A 76 4.27 -3.71 -19.88
N ARG A 77 5.26 -3.18 -19.16
CA ARG A 77 6.21 -2.17 -19.67
C ARG A 77 7.60 -2.74 -19.74
#